data_AF-A0A8I1RUP0-F1
#
_entry.id   AF-A0A8I1RUP0-F1
#
_cell.length_a   1.000
_cell.length_b   1.000
_cell.length_c   1.000
_cell.angle_alpha   90.00
_cell.angle_beta   90.00
_cell.angle_gamma   90.00
#
_symmetry.space_group_name_H-M   'P 1'
#
loop_
_entity.id
_entity.type
_entity.pdbx_description
1 polymer ?
#
loop_
_entity_poly.entity_id
_entity_poly.type
_entity_poly.pdbx_seq_one_letter_code
_entity_poly.pdbx_strand_id
1 'polypeptide(L)'
;MSRCNMAAAAILVMTTASAGAAPLQVWKFDNLQKIGGVVPRVEGHPTIVDSPVGKAVRFNGRDDALFFPDRPLVGAKTFTIEAIIHPEGGQFQQRWMHIAETDPKTGLDANPSGTSDPNPRFMFELRAISYEWYLDAFVNSKSGSKALAFPDKTHPLGPWYAVAQTYDGKTYRSYVNGVLQGEAEVPFTPHGRGHMMVGVRMNHVNWFKGAIAEARFTPRALKPEELLKVPAQ
;
A
#
# COMPACT_ATOMS: atom_id res chain seq x y z
N MET A 1 34.49 27.55 60.98
CA MET A 1 33.78 27.98 59.76
C MET A 1 33.53 26.74 58.92
N SER A 2 32.35 26.14 59.01
CA SER A 2 31.98 24.92 58.28
C SER A 2 31.09 25.32 57.10
N ARG A 3 31.52 25.03 55.86
CA ARG A 3 30.74 25.33 54.65
C ARG A 3 29.90 24.11 54.29
N CYS A 4 28.59 24.30 54.33
CA CYS A 4 27.58 23.33 53.91
C CYS A 4 27.39 23.47 52.38
N ASN A 5 27.68 22.41 51.61
CA ASN A 5 27.35 22.36 50.18
C ASN A 5 25.98 21.68 50.02
N MET A 6 24.96 22.45 49.64
CA MET A 6 23.68 21.90 49.16
C MET A 6 23.82 21.55 47.68
N ALA A 7 23.73 20.25 47.35
CA ALA A 7 23.56 19.79 45.98
C ALA A 7 22.06 19.87 45.62
N ALA A 8 21.73 20.65 44.59
CA ALA A 8 20.39 20.70 44.03
C ALA A 8 20.19 19.52 43.07
N ALA A 9 19.29 18.60 43.41
CA ALA A 9 18.87 17.52 42.52
C ALA A 9 17.86 18.06 41.50
N ALA A 10 18.24 18.09 40.22
CA ALA A 10 17.32 18.39 39.13
C ALA A 10 16.47 17.14 38.82
N ILE A 11 15.16 17.24 39.05
CA ILE A 11 14.20 16.21 38.67
C ILE A 11 13.93 16.35 37.17
N LEU A 12 14.46 15.41 36.38
CA LEU A 12 14.17 15.30 34.95
C LEU A 12 12.77 14.67 34.79
N VAL A 13 11.78 15.48 34.45
CA VAL A 13 10.45 14.98 34.07
C VAL A 13 10.56 14.41 32.67
N MET A 14 10.67 13.08 32.56
CA MET A 14 10.53 12.39 31.28
C MET A 14 9.06 12.37 30.90
N THR A 15 8.66 13.24 29.98
CA THR A 15 7.38 13.14 29.29
C THR A 15 7.40 11.90 28.42
N THR A 16 6.69 10.85 28.82
CA THR A 16 6.42 9.69 27.96
C THR A 16 5.50 10.15 26.83
N ALA A 17 6.03 10.23 25.61
CA ALA A 17 5.21 10.39 24.43
C ALA A 17 4.36 9.11 24.29
N SER A 18 3.05 9.23 24.49
CA SER A 18 2.12 8.17 24.13
C SER A 18 2.26 7.91 22.63
N ALA A 19 2.64 6.68 22.26
CA ALA A 19 2.64 6.22 20.87
C ALA A 19 1.18 6.10 20.40
N GLY A 20 0.56 7.23 20.08
CA GLY A 20 -0.73 7.26 19.42
C GLY A 20 -0.64 6.50 18.10
N ALA A 21 -1.66 5.68 17.80
CA ALA A 21 -1.77 5.01 16.51
C ALA A 21 -1.64 6.05 15.38
N ALA A 22 -0.79 5.78 14.39
CA ALA A 22 -0.57 6.69 13.27
C ALA A 22 -1.91 7.09 12.62
N PRO A 23 -2.18 8.36 12.31
CA PRO A 23 -3.47 8.76 11.77
C PRO A 23 -3.74 8.10 10.41
N LEU A 24 -5.03 8.02 10.05
CA LEU A 24 -5.45 7.66 8.70
C LEU A 24 -4.81 8.62 7.68
N GLN A 25 -4.35 8.07 6.55
CA GLN A 25 -3.72 8.85 5.48
C GLN A 25 -4.50 8.69 4.18
N VAL A 26 -4.79 9.81 3.51
CA VAL A 26 -5.42 9.84 2.18
C VAL A 26 -4.40 10.36 1.17
N TRP A 27 -4.22 9.61 0.09
CA TRP A 27 -3.27 9.87 -0.97
C TRP A 27 -4.05 10.08 -2.27
N LYS A 28 -4.19 11.33 -2.70
CA LYS A 28 -4.82 11.68 -3.98
C LYS A 28 -3.77 11.66 -5.08
N PHE A 29 -4.03 10.87 -6.12
CA PHE A 29 -3.18 10.77 -7.31
C PHE A 29 -3.70 11.73 -8.37
N ASP A 30 -3.82 13.01 -8.04
CA ASP A 30 -4.36 14.06 -8.92
C ASP A 30 -3.26 14.90 -9.60
N ASN A 31 -2.01 14.68 -9.22
CA ASN A 31 -0.83 15.37 -9.74
C ASN A 31 0.44 14.51 -9.54
N LEU A 32 1.59 14.96 -10.05
CA LEU A 32 2.88 14.27 -9.92
C LEU A 32 3.89 14.98 -8.98
N GLN A 33 3.49 16.11 -8.39
CA GLN A 33 4.37 16.98 -7.61
C GLN A 33 4.27 16.71 -6.11
N LYS A 34 3.08 16.33 -5.62
CA LYS A 34 2.82 16.07 -4.20
C LYS A 34 1.63 15.13 -4.05
N ILE A 35 1.89 13.92 -3.56
CA ILE A 35 0.89 12.88 -3.27
C ILE A 35 1.11 12.43 -1.83
N GLY A 36 0.06 12.38 -1.01
CA GLY A 36 0.18 11.95 0.40
C GLY A 36 1.10 12.83 1.25
N GLY A 37 1.35 14.07 0.83
CA GLY A 37 2.27 15.00 1.49
C GLY A 37 3.73 14.91 1.04
N VAL A 38 4.07 13.96 0.16
CA VAL A 38 5.45 13.71 -0.31
C VAL A 38 5.58 13.93 -1.81
N VAL A 39 6.78 14.32 -2.25
CA VAL A 39 7.12 14.44 -3.68
C VAL A 39 7.57 13.06 -4.18
N PRO A 40 6.84 12.39 -5.08
CA PRO A 40 7.32 11.14 -5.66
C PRO A 40 8.52 11.40 -6.59
N ARG A 41 9.43 10.44 -6.68
CA ARG A 41 10.28 10.33 -7.87
C ARG A 41 9.43 9.73 -8.98
N VAL A 42 9.26 10.47 -10.05
CA VAL A 42 8.52 10.04 -11.24
C VAL A 42 9.47 9.30 -12.19
N GLU A 43 9.03 8.15 -12.68
CA GLU A 43 9.71 7.38 -13.71
C GLU A 43 8.77 7.26 -14.93
N GLY A 44 9.34 7.33 -16.14
CA GLY A 44 8.56 7.36 -17.38
C GLY A 44 7.78 8.68 -17.58
N HIS A 45 6.59 8.57 -18.15
CA HIS A 45 5.71 9.68 -18.48
C HIS A 45 4.25 9.40 -18.09
N PRO A 46 3.95 9.12 -16.80
CA PRO A 46 2.58 8.96 -16.35
C PRO A 46 1.78 10.25 -16.62
N THR A 47 0.51 10.08 -16.94
CA THR A 47 -0.37 11.19 -17.37
C THR A 47 -1.49 11.42 -16.37
N ILE A 48 -2.03 12.64 -16.33
CA ILE A 48 -3.19 12.95 -15.50
C ILE A 48 -4.47 12.80 -16.33
N VAL A 49 -5.44 12.04 -15.83
CA VAL A 49 -6.74 11.78 -16.46
C VAL A 49 -7.89 12.10 -15.50
N ASP A 50 -9.11 12.16 -16.00
CA ASP A 50 -10.32 12.31 -15.18
C ASP A 50 -10.68 11.01 -14.45
N SER A 51 -11.27 11.15 -13.26
CA SER A 51 -11.77 10.04 -12.45
C SER A 51 -13.08 10.40 -11.75
N PRO A 52 -13.85 9.42 -11.26
CA PRO A 52 -15.06 9.66 -10.47
C PRO A 52 -14.82 10.43 -9.16
N VAL A 53 -13.57 10.60 -8.73
CA VAL A 53 -13.18 11.32 -7.52
C VAL A 53 -12.24 12.50 -7.81
N GLY A 54 -12.30 13.04 -9.03
CA GLY A 54 -11.52 14.20 -9.48
C GLY A 54 -10.55 13.82 -10.61
N LYS A 55 -9.26 13.79 -10.29
CA LYS A 55 -8.21 13.37 -11.24
C LYS A 55 -7.61 12.03 -10.83
N ALA A 56 -6.80 11.47 -11.71
CA ALA A 56 -6.04 10.25 -11.49
C ALA A 56 -4.71 10.28 -12.24
N VAL A 57 -3.72 9.52 -11.74
CA VAL A 57 -2.49 9.23 -12.47
C VAL A 57 -2.69 7.95 -13.26
N ARG A 58 -2.45 8.01 -14.57
CA ARG A 58 -2.51 6.89 -15.51
C ARG A 58 -1.11 6.43 -15.89
N PHE A 59 -0.91 5.11 -15.81
CA PHE A 59 0.31 4.37 -16.08
C PHE A 59 0.17 3.57 -17.38
N ASN A 60 1.23 3.58 -18.20
CA ASN A 60 1.21 3.01 -19.56
C ASN A 60 1.46 1.50 -19.65
N GLY A 61 1.80 0.82 -18.54
CA GLY A 61 2.10 -0.61 -18.52
C GLY A 61 3.48 -1.01 -19.05
N ARG A 62 4.43 -0.09 -19.16
CA ARG A 62 5.78 -0.35 -19.69
C ARG A 62 6.91 0.23 -18.85
N ASP A 63 6.82 1.51 -18.48
CA ASP A 63 7.92 2.24 -17.83
C ASP A 63 7.46 3.38 -16.90
N ASP A 64 6.14 3.56 -16.73
CA ASP A 64 5.59 4.55 -15.79
C ASP A 64 5.57 4.02 -14.36
N ALA A 65 6.19 4.76 -13.44
CA ALA A 65 6.12 4.46 -12.01
C ALA A 65 6.25 5.72 -11.14
N LEU A 66 5.80 5.60 -9.89
CA LEU A 66 6.02 6.57 -8.83
C LEU A 66 6.70 5.89 -7.66
N PHE A 67 7.90 6.36 -7.34
CA PHE A 67 8.63 5.92 -6.14
C PHE A 67 8.45 6.93 -5.01
N PHE A 68 8.20 6.42 -3.82
CA PHE A 68 8.03 7.20 -2.61
C PHE A 68 9.10 6.83 -1.57
N PRO A 69 9.82 7.83 -1.02
CA PRO A 69 10.92 7.62 -0.08
C PRO A 69 10.46 7.25 1.35
N ASP A 70 9.16 7.18 1.60
CA ASP A 70 8.57 6.68 2.84
C ASP A 70 7.34 5.83 2.51
N ARG A 71 6.90 5.04 3.49
CA ARG A 71 5.71 4.18 3.40
C ARG A 71 4.72 4.40 4.55
N PRO A 72 3.40 4.27 4.29
CA PRO A 72 2.41 4.23 5.34
C PRO A 72 2.45 2.91 6.14
N LEU A 73 1.76 2.86 7.28
CA LEU A 73 1.56 1.65 8.10
C LEU A 73 2.85 1.02 8.68
N VAL A 74 3.86 1.83 8.99
CA VAL A 74 5.00 1.36 9.81
C VAL A 74 4.51 1.03 11.21
N GLY A 75 4.79 -0.19 11.69
CA GLY A 75 4.40 -0.66 13.03
C GLY A 75 2.90 -0.95 13.22
N ALA A 76 2.08 -0.87 12.18
CA ALA A 76 0.65 -1.16 12.27
C ALA A 76 0.41 -2.65 12.60
N LYS A 77 -0.40 -2.93 13.64
CA LYS A 77 -0.75 -4.30 14.06
C LYS A 77 -2.00 -4.82 13.36
N THR A 78 -2.89 -3.91 12.99
CA THR A 78 -4.07 -4.13 12.18
C THR A 78 -4.09 -3.03 11.12
N PHE A 79 -4.71 -3.28 9.99
CA PHE A 79 -4.67 -2.31 8.90
C PHE A 79 -5.82 -2.46 7.92
N THR A 80 -6.03 -1.38 7.17
CA THR A 80 -6.79 -1.36 5.93
C THR A 80 -6.01 -0.52 4.92
N ILE A 81 -5.79 -1.09 3.74
CA ILE A 81 -5.23 -0.39 2.58
C ILE A 81 -6.29 -0.43 1.50
N GLU A 82 -6.60 0.72 0.89
CA GLU A 82 -7.69 0.84 -0.08
C GLU A 82 -7.25 1.72 -1.24
N ALA A 83 -7.82 1.50 -2.42
CA ALA A 83 -7.59 2.35 -3.58
C ALA A 83 -8.80 2.41 -4.53
N ILE A 84 -8.92 3.51 -5.28
CA ILE A 84 -9.78 3.60 -6.47
C ILE A 84 -8.89 3.44 -7.71
N ILE A 85 -9.10 2.37 -8.46
CA ILE A 85 -8.28 1.97 -9.62
C ILE A 85 -9.13 1.78 -10.87
N HIS A 86 -8.49 1.92 -12.03
CA HIS A 86 -9.05 1.69 -13.36
C HIS A 86 -8.11 0.78 -14.16
N PRO A 87 -8.30 -0.55 -14.14
CA PRO A 87 -7.45 -1.48 -14.90
C PRO A 87 -7.76 -1.48 -16.41
N GLU A 88 -6.73 -1.44 -17.27
CA GLU A 88 -6.86 -1.33 -18.74
C GLU A 88 -6.23 -2.50 -19.52
N GLY A 89 -6.11 -3.66 -18.87
CA GLY A 89 -5.44 -4.84 -19.41
C GLY A 89 -3.94 -4.73 -19.25
N GLY A 90 -3.15 -5.21 -20.22
CA GLY A 90 -1.68 -5.21 -20.16
C GLY A 90 -1.10 -6.59 -19.89
N GLN A 91 0.00 -6.67 -19.13
CA GLN A 91 0.63 -7.94 -18.79
C GLN A 91 -0.31 -8.82 -17.95
N PHE A 92 -0.19 -10.15 -18.06
CA PHE A 92 -1.00 -11.08 -17.27
C PHE A 92 -0.87 -10.79 -15.77
N GLN A 93 0.33 -10.52 -15.26
CA GLN A 93 0.56 -10.19 -13.85
C GLN A 93 1.07 -8.76 -13.72
N GLN A 94 0.43 -7.96 -12.88
CA GLN A 94 0.78 -6.56 -12.66
C GLN A 94 0.83 -6.26 -11.16
N ARG A 95 1.83 -5.49 -10.74
CA ARG A 95 2.12 -5.16 -9.33
C ARG A 95 2.00 -3.66 -9.16
N TRP A 96 0.77 -3.18 -9.08
CA TRP A 96 0.47 -1.77 -9.23
C TRP A 96 0.70 -0.95 -7.96
N MET A 97 0.79 -1.59 -6.79
CA MET A 97 1.29 -0.97 -5.56
C MET A 97 2.13 -1.97 -4.76
N HIS A 98 3.39 -1.63 -4.53
CA HIS A 98 4.36 -2.41 -3.75
C HIS A 98 4.83 -1.56 -2.57
N ILE A 99 4.52 -1.98 -1.35
CA ILE A 99 4.93 -1.31 -0.13
C ILE A 99 5.85 -2.23 0.67
N ALA A 100 7.15 -1.95 0.71
CA ALA A 100 8.16 -2.87 1.25
C ALA A 100 8.92 -2.30 2.45
N GLU A 101 9.25 -3.16 3.41
CA GLU A 101 10.29 -2.91 4.40
C GLU A 101 11.66 -2.99 3.71
N THR A 102 12.55 -2.05 4.02
CA THR A 102 13.95 -2.12 3.57
C THR A 102 14.68 -3.15 4.42
N ASP A 103 15.39 -4.08 3.78
CA ASP A 103 16.21 -5.05 4.49
C ASP A 103 17.41 -4.32 5.13
N PRO A 104 17.56 -4.33 6.47
CA PRO A 104 18.64 -3.64 7.15
C PRO A 104 20.03 -4.20 6.82
N LYS A 105 20.13 -5.43 6.28
CA LYS A 105 21.40 -6.04 5.90
C LYS A 105 21.88 -5.56 4.53
N THR A 106 20.97 -5.44 3.58
CA THR A 106 21.31 -5.13 2.18
C THR A 106 21.02 -3.68 1.80
N GLY A 107 20.16 -2.99 2.55
CA GLY A 107 19.64 -1.68 2.20
C GLY A 107 18.64 -1.70 1.03
N LEU A 108 18.22 -2.89 0.58
CA LEU A 108 17.32 -3.07 -0.55
C LEU A 108 15.89 -3.31 -0.08
N ASP A 109 14.94 -2.78 -0.84
CA ASP A 109 13.50 -3.03 -0.64
C ASP A 109 13.00 -4.29 -1.35
N ALA A 110 13.78 -4.77 -2.31
CA ALA A 110 13.50 -5.98 -3.05
C ALA A 110 14.77 -6.61 -3.61
N ASN A 111 14.72 -7.92 -3.85
CA ASN A 111 15.76 -8.61 -4.60
C ASN A 111 15.85 -8.02 -6.03
N PRO A 112 17.07 -7.78 -6.57
CA PRO A 112 17.26 -7.19 -7.90
C PRO A 112 16.67 -8.03 -9.04
N SER A 113 16.50 -9.34 -8.84
CA SER A 113 15.98 -10.25 -9.86
C SER A 113 14.97 -11.23 -9.27
N GLY A 114 14.10 -11.74 -10.15
CA GLY A 114 13.05 -12.67 -9.79
C GLY A 114 11.89 -12.06 -9.01
N THR A 115 11.06 -12.92 -8.45
CA THR A 115 9.85 -12.55 -7.69
C THR A 115 9.88 -13.06 -6.24
N SER A 116 10.86 -13.90 -5.90
CA SER A 116 11.10 -14.37 -4.54
C SER A 116 11.85 -13.30 -3.75
N ASP A 117 11.25 -12.87 -2.65
CA ASP A 117 11.71 -11.72 -1.90
C ASP A 117 11.42 -11.93 -0.42
N PRO A 118 12.45 -11.86 0.45
CA PRO A 118 12.26 -12.09 1.87
C PRO A 118 11.63 -10.88 2.57
N ASN A 119 11.64 -9.70 1.95
CA ASN A 119 11.26 -8.48 2.62
C ASN A 119 9.76 -8.47 2.97
N PRO A 120 9.39 -8.10 4.21
CA PRO A 120 8.01 -7.81 4.56
C PRO A 120 7.42 -6.78 3.60
N ARG A 121 6.25 -7.07 3.03
CA ARG A 121 5.62 -6.22 2.03
C ARG A 121 4.11 -6.41 1.95
N PHE A 122 3.44 -5.33 1.56
CA PHE A 122 2.09 -5.39 1.02
C PHE A 122 2.17 -5.22 -0.49
N MET A 123 1.43 -6.05 -1.21
CA MET A 123 1.32 -5.99 -2.65
C MET A 123 -0.15 -5.93 -3.02
N PHE A 124 -0.51 -4.92 -3.80
CA PHE A 124 -1.69 -5.03 -4.64
C PHE A 124 -1.25 -5.43 -6.03
N GLU A 125 -1.74 -6.58 -6.44
CA GLU A 125 -1.54 -7.13 -7.76
C GLU A 125 -2.88 -7.31 -8.45
N LEU A 126 -2.84 -7.46 -9.76
CA LEU A 126 -3.97 -7.98 -10.52
C LEU A 126 -3.50 -9.00 -11.52
N ARG A 127 -4.47 -9.77 -12.01
CA ARG A 127 -4.28 -10.74 -13.07
C ARG A 127 -5.22 -10.41 -14.22
N ALA A 128 -4.69 -9.90 -15.33
CA ALA A 128 -5.47 -9.50 -16.49
C ALA A 128 -5.65 -10.69 -17.45
N ILE A 129 -6.90 -11.05 -17.74
CA ILE A 129 -7.27 -12.16 -18.62
C ILE A 129 -8.25 -11.65 -19.66
N SER A 130 -7.81 -11.57 -20.92
CA SER A 130 -8.63 -11.08 -22.04
C SER A 130 -9.24 -9.70 -21.74
N TYR A 131 -10.55 -9.62 -21.47
CA TYR A 131 -11.29 -8.39 -21.17
C TYR A 131 -11.64 -8.24 -19.69
N GLU A 132 -11.11 -9.12 -18.84
CA GLU A 132 -11.39 -9.17 -17.42
C GLU A 132 -10.09 -9.14 -16.60
N TRP A 133 -10.24 -9.01 -15.30
CA TRP A 133 -9.17 -9.15 -14.33
C TRP A 133 -9.68 -9.70 -13.01
N TYR A 134 -8.81 -10.31 -12.21
CA TYR A 134 -9.11 -10.59 -10.81
C TYR A 134 -8.03 -10.01 -9.90
N LEU A 135 -8.42 -9.68 -8.67
CA LEU A 135 -7.52 -9.12 -7.67
C LEU A 135 -6.60 -10.23 -7.14
N ASP A 136 -5.30 -9.92 -7.05
CA ASP A 136 -4.33 -10.73 -6.32
C ASP A 136 -3.75 -9.86 -5.21
N ALA A 137 -4.24 -10.09 -4.00
CA ALA A 137 -3.82 -9.37 -2.81
C ALA A 137 -2.78 -10.20 -2.06
N PHE A 138 -1.64 -9.59 -1.70
CA PHE A 138 -0.57 -10.32 -1.05
C PHE A 138 0.03 -9.55 0.12
N VAL A 139 0.21 -10.28 1.23
CA VAL A 139 0.93 -9.83 2.42
C VAL A 139 2.07 -10.80 2.70
N ASN A 140 3.25 -10.26 2.97
CA ASN A 140 4.39 -10.99 3.50
C ASN A 140 4.90 -10.27 4.73
N SER A 141 5.09 -11.00 5.82
CA SER A 141 5.68 -10.49 7.06
C SER A 141 6.69 -11.51 7.61
N LYS A 142 7.45 -11.13 8.64
CA LYS A 142 8.45 -12.01 9.27
C LYS A 142 7.87 -13.30 9.85
N SER A 143 6.58 -13.33 10.17
CA SER A 143 5.91 -14.50 10.77
C SER A 143 5.00 -15.26 9.81
N GLY A 144 4.65 -14.69 8.66
CA GLY A 144 3.70 -15.32 7.75
C GLY A 144 3.53 -14.57 6.44
N SER A 145 3.13 -15.33 5.42
CA SER A 145 2.90 -14.84 4.06
C SER A 145 1.60 -15.43 3.51
N LYS A 146 0.85 -14.62 2.75
CA LYS A 146 -0.38 -15.09 2.11
C LYS A 146 -0.72 -14.30 0.86
N ALA A 147 -0.98 -15.03 -0.22
CA ALA A 147 -1.69 -14.54 -1.40
C ALA A 147 -3.19 -14.87 -1.31
N LEU A 148 -4.02 -13.95 -1.77
CA LEU A 148 -5.45 -14.08 -1.96
C LEU A 148 -5.76 -13.75 -3.43
N ALA A 149 -5.81 -14.79 -4.25
CA ALA A 149 -5.96 -14.70 -5.69
C ALA A 149 -6.97 -15.77 -6.16
N PHE A 150 -8.09 -15.33 -6.75
CA PHE A 150 -9.23 -16.19 -7.06
C PHE A 150 -9.62 -16.00 -8.53
N PRO A 151 -9.13 -16.87 -9.45
CA PRO A 151 -9.33 -16.73 -10.90
C PRO A 151 -10.79 -16.77 -11.36
N ASP A 152 -11.70 -17.25 -10.51
CA ASP A 152 -13.14 -17.32 -10.72
C ASP A 152 -13.89 -16.04 -10.29
N LYS A 153 -13.20 -15.09 -9.63
CA LYS A 153 -13.75 -13.81 -9.17
C LYS A 153 -13.27 -12.67 -10.04
N THR A 154 -13.68 -12.70 -11.31
CA THR A 154 -13.28 -11.72 -12.31
C THR A 154 -14.17 -10.48 -12.33
N HIS A 155 -13.62 -9.41 -12.88
CA HIS A 155 -14.23 -8.11 -13.07
C HIS A 155 -13.87 -7.60 -14.47
N PRO A 156 -14.78 -6.91 -15.19
CA PRO A 156 -14.43 -6.28 -16.47
C PRO A 156 -13.26 -5.29 -16.36
N LEU A 157 -12.47 -5.18 -17.44
CA LEU A 157 -11.50 -4.10 -17.61
C LEU A 157 -12.20 -2.81 -18.06
N GLY A 158 -11.70 -1.65 -17.63
CA GLY A 158 -12.19 -0.33 -18.05
C GLY A 158 -13.17 0.39 -17.10
N PRO A 159 -13.88 -0.27 -16.18
CA PRO A 159 -14.54 0.46 -15.09
C PRO A 159 -13.58 0.92 -13.99
N TRP A 160 -14.04 1.87 -13.19
CA TRP A 160 -13.40 2.22 -11.92
C TRP A 160 -13.86 1.27 -10.82
N TYR A 161 -12.92 0.82 -9.99
CA TYR A 161 -13.15 -0.10 -8.89
C TYR A 161 -12.57 0.44 -7.60
N ALA A 162 -13.28 0.24 -6.49
CA ALA A 162 -12.71 0.38 -5.16
C ALA A 162 -12.16 -0.98 -4.73
N VAL A 163 -10.87 -1.06 -4.40
CA VAL A 163 -10.23 -2.29 -3.92
C VAL A 163 -9.72 -2.09 -2.52
N ALA A 164 -9.73 -3.15 -1.71
CA ALA A 164 -9.25 -3.09 -0.34
C ALA A 164 -8.54 -4.37 0.10
N GLN A 165 -7.60 -4.21 1.03
CA GLN A 165 -6.99 -5.26 1.82
C GLN A 165 -7.12 -4.90 3.29
N THR A 166 -7.62 -5.82 4.12
CA THR A 166 -7.77 -5.59 5.58
C THR A 166 -7.12 -6.71 6.38
N TYR A 167 -6.66 -6.37 7.58
CA TYR A 167 -6.18 -7.33 8.57
C TYR A 167 -6.62 -6.91 9.97
N ASP A 168 -7.39 -7.78 10.62
CA ASP A 168 -8.02 -7.52 11.93
C ASP A 168 -7.19 -8.00 13.12
N GLY A 169 -5.97 -8.47 12.89
CA GLY A 169 -5.10 -9.07 13.90
C GLY A 169 -5.09 -10.61 13.84
N LYS A 170 -5.94 -11.21 13.01
CA LYS A 170 -5.98 -12.65 12.77
C LYS A 170 -6.21 -13.00 11.31
N THR A 171 -7.22 -12.39 10.69
CA THR A 171 -7.69 -12.70 9.35
C THR A 171 -7.35 -11.58 8.38
N TYR A 172 -6.66 -11.94 7.30
CA TYR A 172 -6.38 -11.08 6.17
C TYR A 172 -7.47 -11.27 5.11
N ARG A 173 -7.99 -10.17 4.55
CA ARG A 173 -9.11 -10.17 3.60
C ARG A 173 -8.83 -9.24 2.43
N SER A 174 -9.41 -9.55 1.28
CA SER A 174 -9.41 -8.69 0.09
C SER A 174 -10.83 -8.42 -0.43
N TYR A 175 -11.05 -7.22 -0.96
CA TYR A 175 -12.35 -6.77 -1.44
C TYR A 175 -12.24 -6.05 -2.78
N VAL A 176 -13.31 -6.16 -3.58
CA VAL A 176 -13.54 -5.34 -4.78
C VAL A 176 -14.97 -4.81 -4.68
N ASN A 177 -15.14 -3.49 -4.78
CA ASN A 177 -16.39 -2.75 -4.59
C ASN A 177 -17.12 -3.13 -3.28
N GLY A 178 -16.36 -3.30 -2.20
CA GLY A 178 -16.90 -3.71 -0.90
C GLY A 178 -17.30 -5.19 -0.80
N VAL A 179 -17.22 -5.97 -1.88
CA VAL A 179 -17.54 -7.40 -1.90
C VAL A 179 -16.30 -8.23 -1.60
N LEU A 180 -16.41 -9.18 -0.67
CA LEU A 180 -15.32 -10.07 -0.27
C LEU A 180 -14.84 -10.95 -1.43
N GLN A 181 -13.56 -10.81 -1.78
CA GLN A 181 -12.90 -11.65 -2.78
C GLN A 181 -12.28 -12.89 -2.12
N GLY A 182 -11.68 -12.75 -0.94
CA GLY A 182 -11.30 -13.90 -0.14
C GLY A 182 -10.67 -13.51 1.18
N GLU A 183 -10.37 -14.54 1.97
CA GLU A 183 -9.81 -14.37 3.30
C GLU A 183 -8.97 -15.58 3.72
N ALA A 184 -8.06 -15.34 4.65
CA ALA A 184 -7.31 -16.39 5.32
C ALA A 184 -6.77 -15.89 6.66
N GLU A 185 -6.62 -16.81 7.61
CA GLU A 185 -5.82 -16.53 8.79
C GLU A 185 -4.34 -16.46 8.41
N VAL A 186 -3.63 -15.46 8.93
CA VAL A 186 -2.20 -15.30 8.71
C VAL A 186 -1.54 -14.74 9.97
N PRO A 187 -0.47 -15.38 10.49
CA PRO A 187 0.37 -14.75 11.50
C PRO A 187 1.07 -13.54 10.88
N PHE A 188 1.01 -12.41 11.59
CA PHE A 188 1.49 -11.14 11.06
C PHE A 188 2.42 -10.44 12.05
N THR A 189 3.61 -10.08 11.58
CA THR A 189 4.53 -9.21 12.30
C THR A 189 4.48 -7.82 11.66
N PRO A 190 4.22 -6.74 12.44
CA PRO A 190 4.20 -5.38 11.91
C PRO A 190 5.46 -5.05 11.10
N HIS A 191 5.25 -4.44 9.94
CA HIS A 191 6.34 -4.06 9.03
C HIS A 191 7.11 -2.85 9.56
N GLY A 192 8.40 -2.81 9.28
CA GLY A 192 9.31 -1.71 9.54
C GLY A 192 9.24 -0.58 8.51
N ARG A 193 10.26 0.29 8.56
CA ARG A 193 10.46 1.38 7.61
C ARG A 193 10.87 0.84 6.23
N GLY A 194 10.61 1.62 5.21
CA GLY A 194 11.04 1.37 3.84
C GLY A 194 10.28 2.23 2.86
N HIS A 195 10.12 1.73 1.65
CA HIS A 195 9.65 2.52 0.52
C HIS A 195 8.35 1.99 -0.08
N MET A 196 7.77 2.79 -0.98
CA MET A 196 6.62 2.39 -1.77
C MET A 196 6.85 2.69 -3.25
N MET A 197 6.48 1.74 -4.10
CA MET A 197 6.44 1.87 -5.55
C MET A 197 4.99 1.73 -6.02
N VAL A 198 4.55 2.61 -6.91
CA VAL A 198 3.24 2.57 -7.56
C VAL A 198 3.45 2.50 -9.06
N GLY A 199 2.67 1.68 -9.76
CA GLY A 199 2.79 1.44 -11.20
C GLY A 199 3.65 0.23 -11.57
N VAL A 200 4.48 -0.29 -10.65
CA VAL A 200 5.34 -1.45 -10.90
C VAL A 200 5.83 -2.09 -9.59
N ARG A 201 6.34 -3.33 -9.66
CA ARG A 201 7.13 -3.92 -8.58
C ARG A 201 8.42 -3.10 -8.38
N MET A 202 8.91 -3.04 -7.14
CA MET A 202 10.15 -2.35 -6.75
C MET A 202 11.42 -2.68 -7.57
N ASN A 203 11.52 -3.85 -8.21
CA ASN A 203 12.62 -4.21 -9.12
C ASN A 203 12.23 -4.11 -10.62
N HIS A 204 11.23 -3.30 -10.94
CA HIS A 204 10.86 -2.93 -12.32
C HIS A 204 10.35 -4.07 -13.21
N VAL A 205 9.68 -5.06 -12.61
CA VAL A 205 8.90 -6.07 -13.34
C VAL A 205 7.41 -5.94 -13.05
N ASN A 206 6.57 -6.43 -13.96
CA ASN A 206 5.10 -6.48 -13.81
C ASN A 206 4.45 -5.09 -13.75
N TRP A 207 4.68 -4.32 -14.81
CA TRP A 207 4.18 -2.97 -14.99
C TRP A 207 2.66 -2.91 -15.10
N PHE A 208 2.07 -1.90 -14.45
CA PHE A 208 0.64 -1.67 -14.42
C PHE A 208 0.18 -0.80 -15.59
N LYS A 209 -0.86 -1.25 -16.29
CA LYS A 209 -1.56 -0.46 -17.30
C LYS A 209 -2.94 -0.07 -16.78
N GLY A 210 -3.13 1.20 -16.48
CA GLY A 210 -4.38 1.72 -15.92
C GLY A 210 -4.18 2.99 -15.13
N ALA A 211 -5.20 3.41 -14.39
CA ALA A 211 -5.14 4.62 -13.58
C ALA A 211 -5.45 4.38 -12.10
N ILE A 212 -4.90 5.22 -11.23
CA ILE A 212 -5.14 5.22 -9.79
C ILE A 212 -5.54 6.64 -9.40
N ALA A 213 -6.66 6.79 -8.71
CA ALA A 213 -7.21 8.09 -8.33
C ALA A 213 -6.94 8.44 -6.86
N GLU A 214 -7.10 7.46 -5.97
CA GLU A 214 -6.96 7.63 -4.54
C GLU A 214 -6.42 6.34 -3.92
N ALA A 215 -5.59 6.47 -2.88
CA ALA A 215 -5.35 5.42 -1.91
C ALA A 215 -5.61 5.92 -0.48
N ARG A 216 -6.08 5.02 0.40
CA ARG A 216 -6.32 5.29 1.81
C ARG A 216 -5.64 4.24 2.67
N PHE A 217 -4.93 4.69 3.70
CA PHE A 217 -4.19 3.84 4.63
C PHE A 217 -4.68 4.08 6.04
N THR A 218 -5.22 3.05 6.67
CA THR A 218 -5.83 3.12 8.00
C THR A 218 -5.15 2.10 8.93
N PRO A 219 -4.67 2.50 10.13
CA PRO A 219 -3.99 1.59 11.08
C PRO A 219 -4.98 0.70 11.88
N ARG A 220 -6.12 0.35 11.27
CA ARG A 220 -7.14 -0.53 11.84
C ARG A 220 -7.85 -1.29 10.73
N ALA A 221 -8.44 -2.44 11.05
CA ALA A 221 -9.38 -3.11 10.17
C ALA A 221 -10.69 -2.31 10.10
N LEU A 222 -11.04 -1.88 8.89
CA LEU A 222 -12.33 -1.29 8.58
C LEU A 222 -13.35 -2.41 8.31
N LYS A 223 -14.61 -2.16 8.65
CA LYS A 223 -15.72 -3.00 8.20
C LYS A 223 -16.08 -2.69 6.73
N PRO A 224 -16.71 -3.62 5.99
CA PRO A 224 -17.09 -3.41 4.59
C PRO A 224 -17.85 -2.11 4.31
N GLU A 225 -18.74 -1.70 5.21
CA GLU A 225 -19.53 -0.48 5.09
C GLU A 225 -18.71 0.82 5.22
N GLU A 226 -17.54 0.76 5.86
CA GLU A 226 -16.59 1.87 6.01
C GLU A 226 -15.61 1.96 4.84
N LEU A 227 -15.56 0.92 3.98
CA LEU A 227 -14.62 0.86 2.88
C LEU A 227 -14.88 1.99 1.87
N LEU A 228 -13.80 2.39 1.20
CA LEU A 228 -13.80 3.33 0.10
C LEU A 228 -14.79 2.85 -0.98
N LYS A 229 -15.57 3.78 -1.54
CA LYS A 229 -16.56 3.50 -2.57
C LYS A 229 -16.25 4.33 -3.80
N VAL A 230 -16.44 3.75 -4.98
CA VAL A 230 -16.52 4.54 -6.21
C VAL A 230 -17.84 5.30 -6.15
N PRO A 231 -17.85 6.64 -6.27
CA PRO A 231 -19.09 7.40 -6.35
C PRO A 231 -19.96 6.90 -7.50
N ALA A 232 -21.29 6.90 -7.30
CA ALA A 232 -22.21 6.70 -8.42
C ALA A 232 -21.96 7.80 -9.47
N GLN A 233 -21.86 7.39 -10.74
CA GLN A 233 -21.78 8.31 -11.86
C GLN A 233 -23.15 8.90 -12.20
#